data_AF-A0A832S8I1-F1
#
_entry.id   AF-A0A832S8I1-F1
#
_cell.length_a   1.000
_cell.length_b   1.000
_cell.length_c   1.000
_cell.angle_alpha   90.00
_cell.angle_beta   90.00
_cell.angle_gamma   90.00
#
_symmetry.space_group_name_H-M   'P 1'
#
loop_
_entity.id
_entity.type
_entity.pdbx_description
1 polymer ?
#
loop_
_entity_poly.entity_id
_entity_poly.type
_entity_poly.pdbx_seq_one_letter_code
_entity_poly.pdbx_strand_id
1 'polypeptide(L)'
;MRANILNLLVLLVLSMIVSQLVFPVSAGDSWGQENESLENESVSNESVSNVSVGNENVSNESVGTVIIATVAGDSHTYGKDSIAAAFEEEGFEVINLGSGISAETFATTAKEKEADFVFSSASMSTTMIQQIQIEEQLKAAGIRNKVITGVGGSLVTQTWADQIGADIYAVGPEDAVFKAKSALLNGSIPETHISANESTSCGSCHG
;
A
#
# COMPACT_ATOMS: atom_id res chain seq x y z
N MET A 1 -8.18 -53.19 -40.55
CA MET A 1 -8.56 -52.38 -39.36
C MET A 1 -7.32 -51.74 -38.69
N ARG A 2 -6.40 -51.13 -39.47
CA ARG A 2 -5.16 -50.51 -38.94
C ARG A 2 -4.91 -49.06 -39.44
N ALA A 3 -5.75 -48.53 -40.32
CA ALA A 3 -5.57 -47.20 -40.92
C ALA A 3 -6.22 -46.04 -40.14
N ASN A 4 -7.15 -46.31 -39.21
CA ASN A 4 -7.90 -45.24 -38.52
C ASN A 4 -7.26 -44.77 -37.20
N ILE A 5 -6.39 -45.56 -36.58
CA ILE A 5 -5.74 -45.21 -35.31
C ILE A 5 -4.62 -44.20 -35.51
N LEU A 6 -3.90 -44.28 -36.65
CA LEU A 6 -2.82 -43.34 -36.96
C LEU A 6 -3.37 -41.93 -37.29
N ASN A 7 -4.53 -41.85 -37.95
CA ASN A 7 -5.18 -40.57 -38.27
C ASN A 7 -5.78 -39.90 -37.03
N LEU A 8 -6.25 -40.68 -36.05
CA LEU A 8 -6.77 -40.16 -34.78
C LEU A 8 -5.66 -39.61 -33.87
N LEU A 9 -4.49 -40.27 -33.84
CA LEU A 9 -3.32 -39.77 -33.09
C LEU A 9 -2.71 -38.51 -33.72
N VAL A 10 -2.65 -38.43 -35.06
CA VAL A 10 -2.17 -37.23 -35.78
C VAL A 10 -3.08 -36.02 -35.53
N LEU A 11 -4.41 -36.22 -35.48
CA LEU A 11 -5.36 -35.15 -35.18
C LEU A 11 -5.27 -34.63 -33.73
N LEU A 12 -5.02 -35.50 -32.75
CA LEU A 12 -4.86 -35.08 -31.35
C LEU A 12 -3.56 -34.30 -31.10
N VAL A 13 -2.46 -34.68 -31.76
CA VAL A 13 -1.18 -33.96 -31.66
C VAL A 13 -1.26 -32.60 -32.37
N LEU A 14 -1.93 -32.53 -33.52
CA LEU A 14 -2.18 -31.25 -34.21
C LEU A 14 -3.08 -30.30 -33.40
N SER A 15 -4.09 -30.79 -32.66
CA SER A 15 -4.91 -29.93 -31.81
C SER A 15 -4.15 -29.36 -30.60
N MET A 16 -3.18 -30.09 -30.05
CA MET A 16 -2.34 -29.57 -28.95
C MET A 16 -1.37 -28.47 -29.43
N ILE A 17 -0.88 -28.56 -30.67
CA ILE A 17 0.05 -27.56 -31.25
C ILE A 17 -0.67 -26.24 -31.55
N VAL A 18 -1.95 -26.29 -31.97
CA VAL A 18 -2.73 -25.06 -32.27
C VAL A 18 -3.05 -24.25 -31.01
N SER A 19 -3.07 -24.88 -29.82
CA SER A 19 -3.32 -24.17 -28.55
C SER A 19 -2.14 -23.35 -28.03
N GLN A 20 -0.94 -23.47 -28.60
CA GLN A 20 0.24 -22.67 -28.23
C GLN A 20 0.49 -21.46 -29.15
N LEU A 21 -0.35 -21.25 -30.18
CA LEU A 21 -0.16 -20.17 -31.17
C LEU A 21 -1.09 -18.96 -31.00
N VAL A 22 -1.94 -18.94 -29.97
CA VAL A 22 -2.88 -17.82 -29.71
C VAL A 22 -2.73 -17.28 -28.29
N PHE A 23 -1.49 -17.11 -27.83
CA PHE A 23 -1.19 -16.15 -26.77
C PHE A 23 0.17 -15.53 -27.10
N PRO A 24 0.24 -14.25 -27.50
CA PRO A 24 1.48 -13.52 -27.39
C PRO A 24 1.82 -13.44 -25.90
N VAL A 25 2.82 -14.20 -25.47
CA VAL A 25 3.64 -13.82 -24.31
C VAL A 25 4.16 -12.43 -24.63
N SER A 26 3.59 -11.44 -23.95
CA SER A 26 4.15 -10.11 -23.83
C SER A 26 5.46 -10.24 -23.04
N ALA A 27 6.52 -10.65 -23.73
CA ALA A 27 7.88 -10.39 -23.33
C ALA A 27 8.10 -8.87 -23.43
N GLY A 28 7.89 -8.17 -22.33
CA GLY A 28 8.48 -6.86 -22.13
C GLY A 28 9.96 -7.08 -21.89
N ASP A 29 10.75 -6.92 -22.93
CA ASP A 29 12.20 -6.75 -22.83
C ASP A 29 12.49 -5.46 -22.03
N SER A 30 13.31 -5.57 -20.99
CA SER A 30 14.46 -4.67 -20.75
C SER A 30 14.95 -4.79 -19.30
N TRP A 31 15.77 -5.79 -19.03
CA TRP A 31 16.97 -5.56 -18.21
C TRP A 31 18.14 -6.27 -18.87
N GLY A 32 19.05 -5.46 -19.38
CA GLY A 32 20.23 -5.88 -20.12
C GLY A 32 21.25 -6.63 -19.25
N GLN A 33 21.80 -7.65 -19.89
CA GLN A 33 23.14 -8.22 -19.81
C GLN A 33 23.90 -8.23 -18.46
N GLU A 34 24.09 -9.47 -18.01
CA GLU A 34 25.35 -10.11 -17.60
C GLU A 34 26.56 -9.20 -17.28
N ASN A 35 27.03 -9.37 -16.06
CA ASN A 35 28.43 -9.68 -15.80
C ASN A 35 28.57 -10.58 -14.57
N GLU A 36 28.59 -11.87 -14.85
CA GLU A 36 29.63 -12.81 -14.44
C GLU A 36 30.54 -12.35 -13.28
N SER A 37 30.42 -12.98 -12.12
CA SER A 37 31.54 -13.12 -11.17
C SER A 37 31.18 -14.11 -10.06
N LEU A 38 31.52 -15.38 -10.26
CA LEU A 38 31.77 -16.31 -9.16
C LEU A 38 33.05 -17.10 -9.43
N GLU A 39 34.17 -16.38 -9.46
CA GLU A 39 35.47 -16.91 -9.05
C GLU A 39 36.23 -15.83 -8.28
N ASN A 40 36.18 -15.86 -6.96
CA ASN A 40 37.29 -16.47 -6.23
C ASN A 40 37.00 -16.50 -4.74
N GLU A 41 37.47 -17.60 -4.19
CA GLU A 41 37.61 -17.87 -2.79
C GLU A 41 38.80 -17.09 -2.25
N SER A 42 38.75 -16.85 -0.94
CA SER A 42 39.90 -16.91 -0.02
C SER A 42 40.66 -15.61 0.31
N VAL A 43 40.65 -15.36 1.63
CA VAL A 43 41.84 -15.01 2.44
C VAL A 43 42.14 -13.52 2.62
N SER A 44 41.81 -13.08 3.84
CA SER A 44 42.55 -12.18 4.74
C SER A 44 43.49 -11.14 4.13
N ASN A 45 43.35 -9.87 4.53
CA ASN A 45 44.06 -9.24 5.65
C ASN A 45 43.93 -7.71 5.61
N GLU A 46 43.84 -7.14 6.82
CA GLU A 46 44.44 -5.88 7.29
C GLU A 46 44.72 -4.71 6.32
N SER A 47 44.26 -3.52 6.74
CA SER A 47 44.93 -2.20 6.66
C SER A 47 44.22 -1.12 5.82
N VAL A 48 43.57 -0.19 6.53
CA VAL A 48 43.54 1.27 6.32
C VAL A 48 43.82 1.82 4.91
N SER A 49 42.84 2.53 4.33
CA SER A 49 42.87 4.00 4.17
C SER A 49 41.83 4.54 3.16
N ASN A 50 41.06 5.51 3.64
CA ASN A 50 40.51 6.69 2.97
C ASN A 50 40.03 6.59 1.51
N VAL A 51 38.71 6.54 1.31
CA VAL A 51 38.02 7.33 0.28
C VAL A 51 36.71 7.84 0.85
N SER A 52 36.61 9.16 1.00
CA SER A 52 35.38 9.88 1.24
C SER A 52 34.49 9.78 0.00
N VAL A 53 33.43 8.97 0.06
CA VAL A 53 32.32 9.10 -0.91
C VAL A 53 31.37 10.13 -0.34
N GLY A 54 31.45 11.32 -0.93
CA GLY A 54 30.68 12.49 -0.54
C GLY A 54 29.19 12.25 -0.71
N ASN A 55 28.45 12.52 0.36
CA ASN A 55 27.28 13.38 0.39
C ASN A 55 26.62 13.68 -0.97
N GLU A 56 25.53 12.97 -1.27
CA GLU A 56 24.38 13.58 -1.94
C GLU A 56 23.27 13.77 -0.89
N ASN A 57 23.42 14.83 -0.09
CA ASN A 57 22.27 15.47 0.55
C ASN A 57 21.47 16.16 -0.57
N VAL A 58 20.74 15.38 -1.38
CA VAL A 58 19.57 15.91 -2.05
C VAL A 58 18.53 15.99 -0.94
N SER A 59 18.41 17.17 -0.33
CA SER A 59 17.22 17.54 0.42
C SER A 59 16.09 17.66 -0.60
N ASN A 60 15.58 16.51 -1.05
CA ASN A 60 14.23 16.44 -1.57
C ASN A 60 13.38 16.84 -0.36
N GLU A 61 12.86 18.07 -0.39
CA GLU A 61 11.84 18.46 0.57
C GLU A 61 10.74 17.40 0.49
N SER A 62 10.56 16.64 1.56
CA SER A 62 9.53 15.61 1.62
C SER A 62 8.19 16.30 1.43
N VAL A 63 7.29 15.66 0.67
CA VAL A 63 5.95 16.22 0.39
C VAL A 63 5.15 16.43 1.68
N GLY A 64 5.44 15.59 2.68
CA GLY A 64 4.95 15.68 4.05
C GLY A 64 5.40 14.47 4.86
N THR A 65 5.18 14.51 6.17
CA THR A 65 5.48 13.42 7.10
C THR A 65 4.23 12.61 7.42
N VAL A 66 4.30 11.30 7.22
CA VAL A 66 3.21 10.35 7.40
C VAL A 66 3.55 9.38 8.52
N ILE A 67 2.68 9.27 9.53
CA ILE A 67 2.75 8.20 10.52
C ILE A 67 1.74 7.12 10.15
N ILE A 68 2.19 5.88 10.10
CA ILE A 68 1.33 4.74 9.77
C ILE A 68 1.54 3.57 10.74
N ALA A 69 0.44 3.01 11.25
CA ALA A 69 0.49 1.79 12.05
C ALA A 69 -0.86 1.04 12.05
N THR A 70 -0.82 -0.21 12.52
CA THR A 70 -2.06 -0.89 12.93
C THR A 70 -2.40 -0.52 14.36
N VAL A 71 -3.69 -0.46 14.64
CA VAL A 71 -4.19 -0.14 15.97
C VAL A 71 -3.90 -1.26 16.98
N ALA A 72 -3.94 -0.92 18.27
CA ALA A 72 -3.75 -1.87 19.35
C ALA A 72 -4.72 -3.07 19.24
N GLY A 73 -4.17 -4.28 19.36
CA GLY A 73 -4.93 -5.52 19.23
C GLY A 73 -5.10 -6.03 17.79
N ASP A 74 -4.54 -5.33 16.80
CA ASP A 74 -4.57 -5.76 15.40
C ASP A 74 -3.16 -6.09 14.89
N SER A 75 -2.95 -7.32 14.41
CA SER A 75 -1.69 -7.79 13.85
C SER A 75 -1.67 -7.86 12.31
N HIS A 76 -2.72 -7.38 11.63
CA HIS A 76 -2.80 -7.45 10.17
C HIS A 76 -2.02 -6.30 9.52
N THR A 77 -0.79 -6.56 9.11
CA THR A 77 0.10 -5.50 8.60
C THR A 77 0.01 -5.27 7.10
N TYR A 78 -0.43 -6.27 6.33
CA TYR A 78 -0.37 -6.22 4.86
C TYR A 78 -1.00 -4.95 4.26
N GLY A 79 -2.20 -4.58 4.73
CA GLY A 79 -2.88 -3.38 4.25
C GLY A 79 -2.12 -2.09 4.58
N LYS A 80 -1.54 -1.98 5.78
CA LYS A 80 -0.74 -0.80 6.14
C LYS A 80 0.58 -0.74 5.37
N ASP A 81 1.21 -1.88 5.10
CA ASP A 81 2.52 -1.94 4.44
C ASP A 81 2.39 -1.56 2.96
N SER A 82 1.31 -1.99 2.32
CA SER A 82 1.01 -1.56 0.95
C SER A 82 0.74 -0.06 0.83
N ILE A 83 0.05 0.53 1.82
CA ILE A 83 -0.21 1.97 1.85
C ILE A 83 1.08 2.74 2.16
N ALA A 84 1.88 2.26 3.11
CA ALA A 84 3.19 2.84 3.44
C ALA A 84 4.09 2.92 2.20
N ALA A 85 4.21 1.82 1.45
CA ALA A 85 5.01 1.78 0.22
C ALA A 85 4.52 2.79 -0.83
N ALA A 86 3.20 2.98 -0.98
CA ALA A 86 2.65 3.98 -1.90
C ALA A 86 2.97 5.42 -1.48
N PHE A 87 2.99 5.71 -0.17
CA PHE A 87 3.42 7.01 0.33
C PHE A 87 4.91 7.26 0.09
N GLU A 88 5.75 6.25 0.29
CA GLU A 88 7.19 6.33 0.01
C GLU A 88 7.47 6.57 -1.48
N GLU A 89 6.75 5.88 -2.37
CA GLU A 89 6.86 6.05 -3.83
C GLU A 89 6.53 7.49 -4.27
N GLU A 90 5.61 8.13 -3.57
CA GLU A 90 5.13 9.49 -3.84
C GLU A 90 5.94 10.59 -3.12
N GLY A 91 7.03 10.21 -2.44
CA GLY A 91 8.00 11.14 -1.84
C GLY A 91 7.62 11.65 -0.45
N PHE A 92 6.75 10.95 0.27
CA PHE A 92 6.46 11.25 1.67
C PHE A 92 7.51 10.63 2.60
N GLU A 93 7.77 11.30 3.73
CA GLU A 93 8.54 10.70 4.81
C GLU A 93 7.63 9.79 5.63
N VAL A 94 7.80 8.47 5.50
CA VAL A 94 6.94 7.47 6.16
C VAL A 94 7.57 6.97 7.46
N ILE A 95 6.88 7.21 8.56
CA ILE A 95 7.21 6.72 9.89
C ILE A 95 6.26 5.56 10.21
N ASN A 96 6.69 4.34 9.87
CA ASN A 96 5.94 3.11 10.14
C ASN A 96 6.21 2.64 11.58
N LEU A 97 5.21 2.78 12.46
CA LEU A 97 5.32 2.35 13.86
C LEU A 97 5.11 0.84 14.04
N GLY A 98 4.74 0.13 12.97
CA GLY A 98 4.50 -1.31 13.01
C GLY A 98 3.07 -1.64 13.43
N SER A 99 2.91 -2.69 14.24
CA SER A 99 1.60 -3.25 14.56
C SER A 99 1.26 -3.22 16.05
N GLY A 100 -0.01 -3.05 16.37
CA GLY A 100 -0.51 -3.12 17.75
C GLY A 100 -0.21 -1.86 18.55
N ILE A 101 -0.23 -0.69 17.90
CA ILE A 101 0.18 0.57 18.50
C ILE A 101 -0.99 1.24 19.23
N SER A 102 -0.72 1.74 20.44
CA SER A 102 -1.71 2.44 21.26
C SER A 102 -2.04 3.82 20.71
N ALA A 103 -3.25 4.29 20.96
CA ALA A 103 -3.68 5.64 20.56
C ALA A 103 -2.80 6.76 21.14
N GLU A 104 -2.27 6.56 22.35
CA GLU A 104 -1.34 7.49 22.99
C GLU A 104 -0.02 7.60 22.21
N THR A 105 0.53 6.48 21.74
CA THR A 105 1.75 6.47 20.93
C THR A 105 1.51 7.19 19.61
N PHE A 106 0.36 6.99 18.95
CA PHE A 106 0.00 7.75 17.75
C PHE A 106 0.05 9.27 18.00
N ALA A 107 -0.62 9.75 19.04
CA ALA A 107 -0.66 11.18 19.33
C ALA A 107 0.70 11.75 19.76
N THR A 108 1.47 10.98 20.53
CA THR A 108 2.81 11.39 20.99
C THR A 108 3.77 11.48 19.82
N THR A 109 3.86 10.43 18.99
CA THR A 109 4.73 10.44 17.81
C THR A 109 4.30 11.51 16.81
N ALA A 110 3.01 11.69 16.57
CA ALA A 110 2.51 12.74 15.67
C ALA A 110 2.92 14.15 16.13
N LYS A 111 2.93 14.37 17.45
CA LYS A 111 3.40 15.63 18.01
C LYS A 111 4.91 15.79 17.94
N GLU A 112 5.67 14.75 18.28
CA GLU A 112 7.15 14.79 18.31
C GLU A 112 7.77 14.91 16.92
N LYS A 113 7.12 14.31 15.92
CA LYS A 113 7.58 14.28 14.54
C LYS A 113 6.90 15.31 13.65
N GLU A 114 6.06 16.15 14.24
CA GLU A 114 5.28 17.17 13.52
C GLU A 114 4.60 16.60 12.27
N ALA A 115 3.97 15.43 12.43
CA ALA A 115 3.42 14.68 11.30
C ALA A 115 2.26 15.44 10.65
N ASP A 116 2.26 15.50 9.32
CA ASP A 116 1.18 16.10 8.55
C ASP A 116 -0.01 15.14 8.40
N PHE A 117 0.28 13.83 8.37
CA PHE A 117 -0.72 12.78 8.18
C PHE A 117 -0.55 11.63 9.17
N VAL A 118 -1.67 11.15 9.72
CA VAL A 118 -1.72 9.95 10.57
C VAL A 118 -2.68 8.95 9.97
N PHE A 119 -2.17 7.77 9.58
CA PHE A 119 -2.96 6.68 9.04
C PHE A 119 -3.06 5.52 10.03
N SER A 120 -4.29 5.10 10.32
CA SER A 120 -4.56 3.94 11.17
C SER A 120 -5.28 2.82 10.41
N SER A 121 -4.72 1.61 10.50
CA SER A 121 -5.31 0.41 9.90
C SER A 121 -5.99 -0.47 10.96
N ALA A 122 -7.22 -0.90 10.68
CA ALA A 122 -7.98 -1.86 11.50
C ALA A 122 -8.75 -2.85 10.61
N SER A 123 -8.55 -4.15 10.83
CA SER A 123 -9.18 -5.24 10.06
C SER A 123 -10.20 -6.05 10.86
N MET A 124 -10.36 -5.79 12.16
CA MET A 124 -11.35 -6.46 13.02
C MET A 124 -12.35 -5.45 13.60
N SER A 125 -13.61 -5.85 13.72
CA SER A 125 -14.67 -4.98 14.27
C SER A 125 -14.40 -4.56 15.72
N THR A 126 -13.71 -5.40 16.48
CA THR A 126 -13.27 -5.10 17.85
C THR A 126 -12.14 -4.08 17.90
N THR A 127 -11.29 -4.02 16.88
CA THR A 127 -10.13 -3.12 16.82
C THR A 127 -10.48 -1.77 16.23
N MET A 128 -11.55 -1.66 15.44
CA MET A 128 -12.05 -0.38 14.89
C MET A 128 -12.29 0.68 15.97
N ILE A 129 -12.74 0.29 17.17
CA ILE A 129 -12.97 1.21 18.30
C ILE A 129 -11.68 1.96 18.69
N GLN A 130 -10.51 1.39 18.45
CA GLN A 130 -9.24 2.05 18.74
C GLN A 130 -8.98 3.25 17.82
N GLN A 131 -9.59 3.30 16.63
CA GLN A 131 -9.51 4.46 15.76
C GLN A 131 -10.23 5.67 16.38
N ILE A 132 -11.34 5.45 17.10
CA ILE A 132 -12.00 6.50 17.89
C ILE A 132 -11.04 7.04 18.95
N GLN A 133 -10.35 6.15 19.66
CA GLN A 133 -9.40 6.57 20.70
C GLN A 133 -8.24 7.39 20.11
N ILE A 134 -7.76 7.06 18.90
CA ILE A 134 -6.72 7.85 18.23
C ILE A 134 -7.22 9.28 18.00
N GLU A 135 -8.43 9.44 17.46
CA GLU A 135 -9.05 10.76 17.25
C GLU A 135 -9.20 11.55 18.56
N GLU A 136 -9.62 10.88 19.63
CA GLU A 136 -9.73 11.49 20.96
C GLU A 136 -8.37 11.91 21.52
N GLN A 137 -7.33 11.08 21.38
CA GLN A 137 -5.98 11.39 21.84
C GLN A 137 -5.34 12.53 21.05
N LEU A 138 -5.56 12.59 19.72
CA LEU A 138 -5.11 13.71 18.89
C LEU A 138 -5.80 15.02 19.28
N LYS A 139 -7.08 14.97 19.65
CA LYS A 139 -7.83 16.13 20.20
C LYS A 139 -7.30 16.54 21.56
N ALA A 140 -7.07 15.58 22.47
CA ALA A 140 -6.52 15.82 23.80
C ALA A 140 -5.10 16.42 23.73
N ALA A 141 -4.28 15.99 22.76
CA ALA A 141 -2.95 16.53 22.50
C ALA A 141 -2.98 17.92 21.82
N GLY A 142 -4.14 18.39 21.37
CA GLY A 142 -4.33 19.69 20.72
C GLY A 142 -3.78 19.77 19.28
N ILE A 143 -3.49 18.62 18.66
CA ILE A 143 -2.90 18.55 17.32
C ILE A 143 -3.88 18.09 16.24
N ARG A 144 -5.09 17.63 16.60
CA ARG A 144 -6.09 17.14 15.64
C ARG A 144 -6.38 18.10 14.48
N ASN A 145 -6.38 19.41 14.71
CA ASN A 145 -6.65 20.41 13.67
C ASN A 145 -5.45 20.71 12.77
N LYS A 146 -4.26 20.18 13.09
CA LYS A 146 -3.02 20.38 12.34
C LYS A 146 -2.62 19.16 11.52
N VAL A 147 -3.14 17.99 11.88
CA VAL A 147 -2.80 16.71 11.30
C VAL A 147 -4.03 16.18 10.58
N ILE A 148 -3.85 15.75 9.35
CA ILE A 148 -4.89 15.08 8.58
C ILE A 148 -4.94 13.62 9.03
N THR A 149 -6.11 13.12 9.40
CA THR A 149 -6.27 11.73 9.87
C THR A 149 -6.89 10.84 8.81
N GLY A 150 -6.28 9.67 8.61
CA GLY A 150 -6.72 8.65 7.66
C GLY A 150 -7.06 7.35 8.36
N VAL A 151 -8.15 6.71 7.93
CA VAL A 151 -8.54 5.37 8.36
C VAL A 151 -8.69 4.42 7.17
N GLY A 152 -8.31 3.17 7.40
CA GLY A 152 -8.53 2.09 6.45
C GLY A 152 -8.49 0.72 7.09
N GLY A 153 -8.64 -0.29 6.24
CA GLY A 153 -8.72 -1.70 6.62
C GLY A 153 -10.01 -2.36 6.14
N SER A 154 -10.06 -3.69 6.20
CA SER A 154 -11.07 -4.51 5.50
C SER A 154 -12.52 -4.20 5.90
N LEU A 155 -12.75 -3.81 7.15
CA LEU A 155 -14.09 -3.53 7.70
C LEU A 155 -14.39 -2.03 7.80
N VAL A 156 -13.42 -1.17 7.49
CA VAL A 156 -13.58 0.28 7.56
C VAL A 156 -14.34 0.75 6.33
N THR A 157 -15.29 1.66 6.55
CA THR A 157 -16.13 2.27 5.50
C THR A 157 -16.06 3.79 5.61
N GLN A 158 -16.47 4.49 4.55
CA GLN A 158 -16.61 5.95 4.58
C GLN A 158 -17.50 6.40 5.75
N THR A 159 -18.65 5.74 5.94
CA THR A 159 -19.57 6.05 7.05
C THR A 159 -18.91 5.92 8.42
N TRP A 160 -17.98 4.98 8.59
CA TRP A 160 -17.22 4.86 9.83
C TRP A 160 -16.27 6.04 10.02
N ALA A 161 -15.53 6.44 8.98
CA ALA A 161 -14.64 7.60 9.03
C ALA A 161 -15.40 8.88 9.40
N ASP A 162 -16.57 9.09 8.82
CA ASP A 162 -17.42 10.25 9.12
C ASP A 162 -17.93 10.23 10.57
N GLN A 163 -18.28 9.05 11.10
CA GLN A 163 -18.77 8.90 12.46
C GLN A 163 -17.71 9.21 13.52
N ILE A 164 -16.46 8.78 13.30
CA ILE A 164 -15.36 9.05 14.24
C ILE A 164 -14.76 10.45 14.05
N GLY A 165 -15.07 11.09 12.92
CA GLY A 165 -14.53 12.38 12.53
C GLY A 165 -13.10 12.29 12.02
N ALA A 166 -12.77 11.23 11.27
CA ALA A 166 -11.53 11.13 10.51
C ALA A 166 -11.65 11.93 9.20
N ASP A 167 -10.56 12.49 8.71
CA ASP A 167 -10.57 13.32 7.50
C ASP A 167 -10.67 12.47 6.23
N ILE A 168 -9.98 11.33 6.21
CA ILE A 168 -9.82 10.49 5.03
C ILE A 168 -10.22 9.05 5.35
N TYR A 169 -11.09 8.49 4.53
CA TYR A 169 -11.23 7.04 4.38
C TYR A 169 -10.45 6.59 3.15
N ALA A 170 -9.64 5.54 3.27
CA ALA A 170 -8.93 4.96 2.14
C ALA A 170 -9.38 3.51 1.87
N VAL A 171 -9.77 3.24 0.62
CA VAL A 171 -10.09 1.87 0.15
C VAL A 171 -8.81 1.09 -0.19
N GLY A 172 -7.74 1.79 -0.60
CA GLY A 172 -6.48 1.18 -0.99
C GLY A 172 -5.32 2.19 -1.05
N PRO A 173 -4.13 1.75 -1.48
CA PRO A 173 -2.91 2.56 -1.48
C PRO A 173 -3.01 3.82 -2.34
N GLU A 174 -3.45 3.68 -3.60
CA GLU A 174 -3.58 4.81 -4.53
C GLU A 174 -4.59 5.85 -4.02
N ASP A 175 -5.72 5.39 -3.48
CA ASP A 175 -6.77 6.25 -2.92
C ASP A 175 -6.28 7.02 -1.68
N ALA A 176 -5.51 6.37 -0.81
CA ALA A 176 -4.92 7.00 0.38
C ALA A 176 -3.99 8.15 -0.01
N VAL A 177 -3.06 7.90 -0.93
CA VAL A 177 -2.07 8.89 -1.34
C VAL A 177 -2.72 10.03 -2.13
N PHE A 178 -3.64 9.71 -3.05
CA PHE A 178 -4.36 10.72 -3.81
C PHE A 178 -5.12 11.70 -2.91
N LYS A 179 -5.85 11.19 -1.90
CA LYS A 179 -6.57 12.02 -0.93
C LYS A 179 -5.63 12.82 -0.05
N ALA A 180 -4.55 12.21 0.44
CA ALA A 180 -3.57 12.88 1.28
C ALA A 180 -2.87 14.04 0.53
N LYS A 181 -2.40 13.82 -0.70
CA LYS A 181 -1.80 14.87 -1.54
C LYS A 181 -2.79 15.99 -1.82
N SER A 182 -4.04 15.64 -2.14
CA SER A 182 -5.08 16.63 -2.41
C SER A 182 -5.39 17.48 -1.18
N ALA A 183 -5.45 16.86 0.00
CA ALA A 183 -5.71 17.54 1.26
C ALA A 183 -4.56 18.49 1.66
N LEU A 184 -3.30 18.08 1.45
CA LEU A 184 -2.13 18.91 1.73
C LEU A 184 -1.96 20.07 0.75
N LEU A 185 -2.18 19.85 -0.55
CA LEU A 185 -1.94 20.86 -1.58
C LEU A 185 -3.10 21.85 -1.76
N ASN A 186 -4.35 21.36 -1.70
CA ASN A 186 -5.53 22.14 -2.05
C ASN A 186 -6.40 22.50 -0.83
N GLY A 187 -6.04 22.04 0.37
CA GLY A 187 -6.82 22.23 1.59
C GLY A 187 -8.22 21.61 1.54
N SER A 188 -8.47 20.70 0.59
CA SER A 188 -9.76 20.05 0.37
C SER A 188 -9.58 18.57 0.04
N ILE A 189 -10.43 17.72 0.65
CA ILE A 189 -10.36 16.27 0.50
C ILE A 189 -11.38 15.85 -0.57
N PRO A 190 -10.94 15.27 -1.69
CA PRO A 190 -11.85 14.84 -2.74
C PRO A 190 -12.65 13.60 -2.30
N GLU A 191 -13.97 13.62 -2.50
CA GLU A 191 -14.78 12.41 -2.42
C GLU A 191 -14.41 11.51 -3.61
N THR A 192 -13.83 10.33 -3.36
CA THR A 192 -13.58 9.38 -4.44
C THR A 192 -14.83 8.56 -4.70
N HIS A 193 -15.54 8.91 -5.78
CA HIS A 193 -16.48 8.00 -6.42
C HIS A 193 -15.69 6.90 -7.13
N ILE A 194 -15.18 5.92 -6.38
CA ILE A 194 -14.81 4.64 -6.98
C ILE A 194 -16.13 4.02 -7.40
N SER A 195 -16.46 4.14 -8.69
CA SER A 195 -17.60 3.46 -9.28
C SER A 195 -17.35 1.95 -9.13
N ALA A 196 -17.93 1.36 -8.08
CA ALA A 196 -18.25 -0.05 -8.11
C ALA A 196 -19.05 -0.26 -9.39
N ASN A 197 -18.48 -1.00 -10.33
CA ASN A 197 -19.18 -1.46 -11.50
C ASN A 197 -20.50 -2.12 -11.04
N GLU A 198 -21.60 -1.49 -11.42
CA GLU A 198 -22.93 -2.04 -11.22
C GLU A 198 -22.97 -3.44 -11.87
N SER A 199 -22.89 -4.49 -11.06
CA SER A 199 -23.33 -5.82 -11.47
C SER A 199 -24.85 -5.77 -11.56
N THR A 200 -25.27 -5.23 -12.69
CA THR A 200 -26.62 -5.26 -13.22
C THR A 200 -27.03 -6.72 -13.39
N SER A 201 -27.77 -7.29 -12.42
CA SER A 201 -28.70 -8.39 -12.67
C SER A 201 -29.49 -8.73 -11.40
N CYS A 202 -30.47 -7.90 -11.05
CA CYS A 202 -31.68 -8.39 -10.40
C CYS A 202 -32.88 -7.87 -11.18
N GLY A 203 -33.13 -8.51 -12.32
CA GLY A 203 -34.28 -8.26 -13.16
C GLY A 203 -35.35 -9.33 -12.93
N SER A 204 -36.52 -8.85 -12.49
CA SER A 204 -37.85 -9.48 -12.61
C SER A 204 -38.21 -10.62 -11.66
N CYS A 205 -38.70 -10.24 -10.48
CA CYS A 205 -39.84 -10.92 -9.85
C CYS A 205 -41.10 -10.09 -10.11
N HIS A 206 -41.91 -10.50 -11.09
CA HIS A 206 -43.34 -10.21 -11.19
C HIS A 206 -44.01 -11.40 -11.88
N GLY A 207 -44.81 -12.13 -11.11
CA GLY A 207 -45.68 -13.23 -11.51
C GLY A 207 -46.62 -13.54 -10.37
#